data_AF-A0A1H2CH96-F1
#
_entry.id   AF-A0A1H2CH96-F1
#
_cell.length_a   1.000
_cell.length_b   1.000
_cell.length_c   1.000
_cell.angle_alpha   90.00
_cell.angle_beta   90.00
_cell.angle_gamma   90.00
#
_symmetry.space_group_name_H-M   'P 1'
#
loop_
_entity.id
_entity.type
_entity.pdbx_description
1 polymer ?
#
loop_
_entity_poly.entity_id
_entity_poly.type
_entity_poly.pdbx_seq_one_letter_code
_entity_poly.pdbx_strand_id
1 'polypeptide(L)' 'SQKLAYVLSGGDLSQPTAVSEDYLLGLEREAFVALCTERKTLERIQSILTGGKILRN' A
#
# COMPACT_ATOMS: atom_id res chain seq x y z
N SER A 1 4.86 3.96 6.50
CA SER A 1 4.73 5.37 6.06
C SER A 1 5.38 5.70 4.73
N GLN A 2 6.56 5.16 4.38
CA GLN A 2 7.30 5.60 3.18
C GLN A 2 6.57 5.29 1.86
N LYS A 3 5.90 4.12 1.74
CA LYS A 3 5.18 3.73 0.51
C LYS A 3 3.96 4.60 0.21
N LEU A 4 3.25 5.05 1.26
CA LEU A 4 2.11 5.96 1.10
C LEU A 4 2.56 7.35 0.66
N ALA A 5 3.66 7.84 1.24
CA ALA A 5 4.27 9.09 0.81
C ALA A 5 4.76 9.02 -0.65
N TYR A 6 5.27 7.87 -1.10
CA TYR A 6 5.70 7.67 -2.48
C TYR A 6 4.54 7.80 -3.49
N VAL A 7 3.39 7.20 -3.20
CA VAL A 7 2.18 7.34 -4.03
C VAL A 7 1.69 8.79 -4.08
N LEU A 8 1.63 9.46 -2.92
CA LEU A 8 1.19 10.85 -2.82
C LEU A 8 2.13 11.83 -3.53
N SER A 9 3.42 11.51 -3.60
CA SER A 9 4.43 12.28 -4.34
C SER A 9 4.42 12.02 -5.86
N GLY A 10 3.56 11.12 -6.36
CA GLY A 10 3.48 10.79 -7.78
C GLY A 10 4.56 9.81 -8.26
N GLY A 11 5.21 9.09 -7.34
CA GLY A 11 6.25 8.12 -7.67
C GLY A 11 7.58 8.80 -8.03
N ASP A 12 8.29 8.26 -9.02
CA ASP A 12 9.63 8.71 -9.41
C ASP A 12 9.58 9.83 -10.46
N LEU A 13 8.90 10.93 -10.12
CA LEU A 13 8.83 12.12 -10.96
C LEU A 13 9.91 13.12 -10.56
N SER A 14 10.81 13.41 -11.49
CA SER A 14 11.87 14.40 -11.28
C SER A 14 11.38 15.84 -11.37
N GLN A 15 10.20 16.06 -11.97
CA GLN A 15 9.56 17.37 -12.16
C GLN A 15 8.04 17.26 -12.10
N PRO A 16 7.34 18.34 -11.69
CA PRO A 16 5.87 18.38 -11.68
C PRO A 16 5.34 18.19 -13.10
N THR A 17 4.80 17.00 -13.36
CA THR A 17 4.31 16.57 -14.67
C THR A 17 2.83 16.23 -14.56
N ALA A 18 2.04 16.57 -15.58
CA ALA A 18 0.66 16.11 -15.65
C ALA A 18 0.64 14.60 -15.90
N VAL A 19 0.15 13.84 -14.92
CA VAL A 19 0.03 12.38 -14.98
C VAL A 19 -1.41 11.99 -15.30
N SER A 20 -1.58 10.86 -15.99
CA SER A 20 -2.89 10.26 -16.21
C SER A 20 -3.39 9.54 -14.95
N GLU A 21 -4.70 9.36 -14.85
CA GLU A 21 -5.32 8.59 -13.77
C GLU A 21 -4.79 7.16 -13.69
N ASP A 22 -4.61 6.51 -14.85
CA ASP A 22 -4.03 5.16 -14.93
C ASP A 22 -2.64 5.03 -14.28
N TYR A 23 -1.83 6.09 -14.35
CA TYR A 23 -0.51 6.11 -13.72
C TYR A 23 -0.62 6.12 -12.18
N LEU A 24 -1.52 6.93 -11.64
CA LEU A 24 -1.77 6.97 -10.19
C LEU A 24 -2.38 5.65 -9.68
N LEU A 25 -3.35 5.10 -10.42
CA LEU A 25 -3.96 3.80 -10.10
C LEU A 25 -2.92 2.66 -10.11
N GLY A 26 -1.98 2.70 -11.06
CA GLY A 26 -0.86 1.77 -11.09
C GLY A 26 0.02 1.85 -9.84
N LEU A 27 0.45 3.07 -9.48
CA LEU A 27 1.26 3.32 -8.29
C LEU A 27 0.55 2.91 -6.99
N GLU A 28 -0.73 3.25 -6.86
CA GLU A 28 -1.56 2.85 -5.71
C GLU A 28 -1.64 1.33 -5.60
N ARG A 29 -1.89 0.64 -6.71
CA ARG A 29 -1.98 -0.82 -6.75
C ARG A 29 -0.67 -1.47 -6.31
N GLU A 30 0.46 -1.01 -6.82
CA GLU A 30 1.77 -1.56 -6.44
C GLU A 30 2.07 -1.32 -4.96
N ALA A 31 1.88 -0.09 -4.48
CA ALA A 31 2.09 0.24 -3.08
C ALA A 31 1.19 -0.59 -2.15
N PHE A 32 -0.08 -0.77 -2.53
CA PHE A 32 -1.05 -1.57 -1.78
C PHE A 32 -0.66 -3.04 -1.73
N VAL A 33 -0.37 -3.68 -2.88
CA VAL A 33 0.08 -5.08 -2.94
C VAL A 33 1.33 -5.29 -2.09
N ALA A 34 2.26 -4.35 -2.16
CA ALA A 34 3.49 -4.43 -1.39
C ALA A 34 3.30 -4.22 0.13
N LEU A 35 2.19 -3.61 0.57
CA LEU A 35 1.78 -3.54 1.98
C LEU A 35 1.04 -4.81 2.42
N CYS A 36 0.27 -5.44 1.53
CA CYS A 36 -0.36 -6.73 1.79
C CYS A 36 0.67 -7.84 2.04
N THR A 37 1.83 -7.77 1.39
CA THR A 37 2.94 -8.71 1.62
C THR A 37 3.69 -8.49 2.95
N GLU A 38 3.37 -7.45 3.73
CA GLU A 38 4.00 -7.27 5.04
C GLU A 38 3.54 -8.37 6.01
N ARG A 39 4.51 -9.01 6.67
CA ARG A 39 4.27 -10.14 7.58
C ARG A 39 3.24 -9.81 8.68
N LYS A 40 3.30 -8.60 9.26
CA LYS A 40 2.34 -8.13 10.26
C LYS A 40 0.92 -7.97 9.70
N THR A 41 0.78 -7.59 8.42
CA THR A 41 -0.52 -7.48 7.75
C THR A 41 -1.11 -8.87 7.54
N LEU A 42 -0.30 -9.83 7.08
CA LEU A 42 -0.73 -11.22 6.92
C LEU A 42 -1.11 -11.87 8.25
N GLU A 43 -0.33 -11.65 9.31
CA GLU A 43 -0.64 -12.14 10.66
C GLU A 43 -1.97 -11.57 11.18
N ARG A 44 -2.25 -10.29 10.93
CA ARG A 44 -3.55 -9.67 11.27
C ARG A 44 -4.69 -10.28 10.46
N ILE A 45 -4.52 -10.45 9.15
CA ILE A 45 -5.52 -11.07 8.27
C ILE A 45 -5.80 -12.50 8.70
N GLN A 46 -4.75 -13.30 8.94
CA GLN A 46 -4.87 -14.66 9.41
C GLN A 46 -5.57 -14.74 10.77
N SER A 47 -5.23 -13.86 11.71
CA SER A 47 -5.89 -13.79 13.02
C SER A 47 -7.38 -13.44 12.91
N ILE A 48 -7.73 -12.53 12.00
CA ILE A 48 -9.13 -12.19 11.73
C ILE A 48 -9.86 -13.40 11.12
N LEU A 49 -9.27 -14.08 10.13
CA LEU A 49 -9.87 -15.22 9.44
C LEU A 49 -10.00 -16.47 10.33
N THR A 50 -9.02 -16.74 11.18
CA THR A 50 -8.96 -17.96 12.01
C THR A 50 -9.62 -17.78 13.37
N GLY A 51 -9.49 -16.61 13.99
CA GLY A 51 -9.89 -16.38 15.38
C GLY A 51 -10.92 -15.26 15.57
N GLY A 52 -11.31 -14.53 14.52
CA GLY A 52 -12.27 -13.42 14.59
C GLY A 52 -11.84 -12.24 15.45
N LYS A 53 -10.61 -12.26 15.99
CA LYS A 53 -10.09 -11.25 16.91
C LYS A 53 -9.00 -10.43 16.21
N ILE A 54 -9.10 -9.12 16.38
CA ILE A 54 -8.14 -8.16 15.84
C ILE A 54 -6.84 -8.30 16.62
N LEU A 55 -5.76 -8.65 15.91
CA LEU A 55 -4.43 -8.76 16.49
C LEU A 55 -3.93 -7.34 16.83
N ARG A 56 -3.74 -7.06 18.12
CA ARG A 56 -3.24 -5.78 18.63
C ARG A 56 -1.71 -5.88 18.70
N ASN A 57 -1.02 -5.02 17.95
CA ASN A 57 0.42 -4.81 18.07
C ASN A 57 0.73 -3.80 19.17
#